data_AF-A0A131ZT98-F1
#
_entry.id   AF-A0A131ZT98-F1
#
_cell.length_a   1.000
_cell.length_b   1.000
_cell.length_c   1.000
_cell.angle_alpha   90.00
_cell.angle_beta   90.00
_cell.angle_gamma   90.00
#
_symmetry.space_group_name_H-M   'P 1'
#
loop_
_entity.id
_entity.type
_entity.pdbx_description
1 polymer ?
#
loop_
_entity_poly.entity_id
_entity_poly.type
_entity_poly.pdbx_seq_one_letter_code
_entity_poly.pdbx_strand_id
1 'polypeptide(L)'
;MSKLPPALAARLAKRGLIKNETDKPKQSEVLHEEVIAEDYDDSDTNKFEILESKPLCETVIGCPNKSNIYHNCTDYCAKKYADVSLKPTKILRRQFQILLERFPLKDSVWEQIYEPGLKTFYFWNTVTDQVSWLPPSHPDAKISLPAEKLRSNLRIFL
;
A
#
# COMPACT_ATOMS: atom_id res chain seq x y z
N MET A 1 -16.99 6.40 -35.30
CA MET A 1 -16.10 5.75 -34.32
C MET A 1 -14.65 6.04 -34.70
N SER A 2 -13.94 6.84 -33.92
CA SER A 2 -12.53 7.16 -34.17
C SER A 2 -11.66 5.92 -33.98
N LYS A 3 -10.90 5.54 -35.00
CA LYS A 3 -9.96 4.40 -34.91
C LYS A 3 -8.80 4.79 -34.00
N LEU A 4 -8.45 3.89 -33.07
CA LEU A 4 -7.33 4.09 -32.15
C LEU A 4 -6.01 4.18 -32.95
N PRO A 5 -5.05 5.04 -32.53
CA PRO A 5 -3.72 5.08 -33.12
C PRO A 5 -3.04 3.69 -33.04
N PRO A 6 -2.30 3.25 -34.08
CA PRO A 6 -1.73 1.90 -34.15
C PRO A 6 -0.84 1.54 -32.95
N ALA A 7 -0.05 2.50 -32.46
CA ALA A 7 0.82 2.29 -31.29
C ALA A 7 0.03 2.07 -29.99
N LEU A 8 -1.12 2.75 -29.84
CA LEU A 8 -1.99 2.58 -28.68
C LEU A 8 -2.74 1.25 -28.76
N ALA A 9 -3.26 0.91 -29.95
CA ALA A 9 -3.93 -0.36 -30.21
C ALA A 9 -3.01 -1.56 -29.92
N ALA A 10 -1.75 -1.54 -30.38
CA ALA A 10 -0.79 -2.61 -30.10
C ALA A 10 -0.49 -2.77 -28.60
N ARG A 11 -0.37 -1.66 -27.86
CA ARG A 11 -0.16 -1.68 -26.40
C ARG A 11 -1.36 -2.23 -25.64
N LEU A 12 -2.57 -1.91 -26.08
CA LEU A 12 -3.80 -2.40 -25.48
C LEU A 12 -4.04 -3.88 -25.81
N ALA A 13 -3.75 -4.30 -27.05
CA ALA A 13 -3.79 -5.70 -27.47
C ALA A 13 -2.79 -6.57 -26.69
N LYS A 14 -1.55 -6.10 -26.50
CA LYS A 14 -0.54 -6.80 -25.68
C LYS A 14 -0.98 -7.00 -24.22
N ARG A 15 -1.90 -6.17 -23.73
CA ARG A 15 -2.48 -6.27 -22.38
C ARG A 15 -3.84 -6.98 -22.36
N GLY A 16 -4.33 -7.49 -23.50
CA GLY A 16 -5.61 -8.17 -23.61
C GLY A 16 -6.84 -7.25 -23.50
N LEU A 17 -6.66 -5.93 -23.61
CA LEU A 17 -7.74 -4.95 -23.48
C LEU A 17 -8.51 -4.72 -24.80
N ILE A 18 -7.98 -5.23 -25.91
CA ILE A 18 -8.66 -5.26 -27.21
C ILE A 18 -8.69 -6.73 -27.64
N LYS A 19 -9.89 -7.22 -27.98
CA LYS A 19 -10.10 -8.58 -28.51
C LYS A 19 -9.87 -8.53 -30.03
N ASN A 20 -8.87 -9.25 -30.52
CA ASN A 20 -8.77 -9.54 -31.95
C ASN A 20 -9.72 -10.72 -32.25
N GLU A 21 -10.50 -10.66 -33.33
CA GLU A 21 -11.56 -11.63 -33.65
C GLU A 21 -11.06 -13.04 -34.06
N THR A 22 -9.86 -13.47 -33.66
CA THR A 22 -9.27 -14.74 -34.11
C THR A 22 -8.77 -15.66 -33.00
N ASP A 23 -9.22 -15.52 -31.76
CA ASP A 23 -8.83 -16.43 -30.68
C ASP A 23 -9.99 -17.37 -30.28
N LYS A 24 -9.92 -18.61 -30.81
CA LYS A 24 -10.76 -19.74 -30.36
C LYS A 24 -10.30 -20.22 -28.96
N PRO A 25 -11.23 -20.57 -28.05
CA PRO A 25 -10.91 -21.12 -26.74
C PRO A 25 -10.47 -22.59 -26.85
N LYS A 26 -9.37 -22.97 -26.18
CA LYS A 26 -9.06 -24.37 -25.88
C LYS A 26 -9.64 -24.74 -24.52
N GLN A 27 -10.46 -25.79 -24.52
CA GLN A 27 -11.13 -26.38 -23.36
C GLN A 27 -10.22 -27.36 -22.60
N SER A 28 -10.40 -27.32 -21.27
CA SER A 28 -10.41 -28.42 -20.28
C SER A 28 -9.38 -29.56 -20.36
N GLU A 29 -8.58 -29.68 -19.29
CA GLU A 29 -8.31 -30.97 -18.64
C GLU A 29 -8.54 -30.83 -17.13
N VAL A 30 -9.47 -31.64 -16.62
CA VAL A 30 -9.77 -31.88 -15.20
C VAL A 30 -9.39 -33.35 -14.96
N LEU A 31 -8.44 -33.61 -14.07
CA LEU A 31 -8.19 -34.85 -13.31
C LEU A 31 -6.82 -34.62 -12.62
N HIS A 32 -6.60 -34.70 -11.31
CA HIS A 32 -7.09 -35.65 -10.32
C HIS A 32 -7.18 -35.00 -8.93
N GLU A 33 -8.19 -35.43 -8.18
CA GLU A 33 -8.31 -35.29 -6.73
C GLU A 33 -7.30 -36.21 -6.03
N GLU A 34 -6.57 -35.71 -5.04
CA GLU A 34 -5.94 -36.54 -4.01
C GLU A 34 -6.26 -35.98 -2.62
N VAL A 35 -6.49 -36.94 -1.72
CA VAL A 35 -7.25 -36.84 -0.47
C VAL A 35 -6.36 -36.37 0.68
N ILE A 36 -6.96 -35.52 1.51
CA ILE A 36 -6.42 -34.96 2.75
C ILE A 36 -6.60 -35.98 3.87
N ALA A 37 -5.51 -36.38 4.54
CA ALA A 37 -5.45 -36.63 5.97
C ALA A 37 -4.03 -37.00 6.40
N GLU A 38 -3.45 -36.23 7.32
CA GLU A 38 -2.82 -36.77 8.52
C GLU A 38 -2.67 -35.62 9.53
N ASP A 39 -3.56 -35.64 10.51
CA ASP A 39 -3.51 -34.87 11.75
C ASP A 39 -2.47 -35.52 12.66
N TYR A 40 -1.40 -34.82 12.97
CA TYR A 40 -0.47 -35.17 14.05
C TYR A 40 -0.56 -34.07 15.10
N ASP A 41 -1.40 -34.32 16.10
CA ASP A 41 -1.47 -33.62 17.37
C ASP A 41 -0.21 -33.94 18.19
N ASP A 42 0.66 -32.96 18.37
CA ASP A 42 1.63 -32.93 19.47
C ASP A 42 1.67 -31.50 20.03
N SER A 43 0.94 -31.32 21.11
CA SER A 43 0.98 -30.17 22.02
C SER A 43 2.34 -30.09 22.72
N ASP A 44 2.99 -28.91 22.73
CA ASP A 44 3.15 -28.13 23.96
C ASP A 44 3.97 -26.84 23.82
N THR A 45 3.34 -25.73 24.24
CA THR A 45 3.89 -24.59 25.00
C THR A 45 4.74 -23.49 24.31
N ASN A 46 4.04 -22.36 24.09
CA ASN A 46 4.36 -21.05 24.68
C ASN A 46 5.40 -20.12 23.99
N LYS A 47 4.96 -19.41 22.94
CA LYS A 47 5.19 -17.96 22.77
C LYS A 47 4.33 -17.40 21.63
N PHE A 48 3.69 -16.26 21.89
CA PHE A 48 2.97 -15.38 20.94
C PHE A 48 1.43 -15.49 20.92
N GLU A 49 0.80 -15.52 22.09
CA GLU A 49 -0.53 -14.90 22.23
C GLU A 49 -0.37 -13.37 22.30
N ILE A 50 -0.24 -12.73 21.14
CA ILE A 50 -0.48 -11.29 20.97
C ILE A 50 -1.30 -11.10 19.68
N LEU A 51 -2.56 -10.68 19.87
CA LEU A 51 -3.55 -10.19 18.89
C LEU A 51 -4.31 -11.24 18.03
N GLU A 52 -5.15 -12.05 18.69
CA GLU A 52 -6.47 -12.32 18.12
C GLU A 52 -7.37 -11.10 18.38
N SER A 53 -8.08 -10.63 17.34
CA SER A 53 -8.96 -9.45 17.27
C SER A 53 -8.31 -8.09 16.91
N LYS A 54 -7.70 -8.01 15.72
CA LYS A 54 -7.90 -6.90 14.75
C LYS A 54 -7.13 -7.19 13.45
N PRO A 55 -7.79 -7.48 12.32
CA PRO A 55 -7.13 -7.27 11.04
C PRO A 55 -7.18 -5.77 10.72
N LEU A 56 -6.51 -4.93 11.53
CA LEU A 56 -6.27 -3.52 11.21
C LEU A 56 -5.01 -3.37 10.36
N CYS A 57 -4.83 -4.26 9.40
CA CYS A 57 -3.89 -4.02 8.31
C CYS A 57 -4.61 -4.30 6.99
N GLU A 58 -5.67 -3.52 6.76
CA GLU A 58 -6.38 -3.46 5.47
C GLU A 58 -5.43 -3.07 4.32
N THR A 59 -4.27 -2.50 4.66
CA THR A 59 -3.19 -2.13 3.73
C THR A 59 -1.87 -2.77 4.12
N VAL A 60 -1.25 -3.49 3.19
CA VAL A 60 0.09 -4.07 3.36
C VAL A 60 1.13 -2.97 3.60
N ILE A 61 1.99 -3.14 4.61
CA ILE A 61 2.93 -2.12 5.09
C ILE A 61 3.82 -1.57 3.97
N GLY A 62 4.35 -2.42 3.09
CA GLY A 62 5.18 -2.00 1.96
C GLY A 62 4.40 -1.61 0.72
N CYS A 63 3.07 -1.55 0.75
CA CYS A 63 2.29 -1.23 -0.44
C CYS A 63 2.53 0.23 -0.88
N PRO A 64 3.00 0.48 -2.11
CA PRO A 64 3.24 1.84 -2.59
C PRO A 64 1.95 2.65 -2.75
N ASN A 65 0.79 1.99 -2.83
CA ASN A 65 -0.51 2.63 -3.04
C ASN A 65 -1.30 2.79 -1.73
N LYS A 66 -0.66 2.62 -0.56
CA LYS A 66 -1.27 2.74 0.77
C LYS A 66 -1.87 4.12 1.05
N SER A 67 -1.38 5.18 0.43
CA SER A 67 -1.92 6.54 0.58
C SER A 67 -3.12 6.84 -0.32
N ASN A 68 -3.41 6.00 -1.31
CA ASN A 68 -4.53 6.20 -2.23
C ASN A 68 -5.83 5.72 -1.58
N ILE A 69 -6.76 6.65 -1.34
CA ILE A 69 -8.05 6.40 -0.68
C ILE A 69 -8.95 5.43 -1.44
N TYR A 70 -8.72 5.20 -2.73
CA TYR A 70 -9.48 4.25 -3.54
C TYR A 70 -8.81 2.87 -3.64
N HIS A 71 -7.64 2.69 -3.03
CA HIS A 71 -6.92 1.43 -3.05
C HIS A 71 -7.26 0.56 -1.84
N ASN A 72 -7.63 -0.69 -2.12
CA ASN A 72 -7.68 -1.78 -1.16
C ASN A 72 -6.56 -2.77 -1.51
N CYS A 73 -5.75 -3.14 -0.53
CA CYS A 73 -4.74 -4.16 -0.77
C CYS A 73 -5.40 -5.50 -1.05
N THR A 74 -4.78 -6.26 -1.94
CA THR A 74 -5.18 -7.62 -2.30
C THR A 74 -4.04 -8.58 -1.96
N ASP A 75 -4.26 -9.88 -2.13
CA ASP A 75 -3.22 -10.91 -1.95
C ASP A 75 -1.98 -10.64 -2.80
N TYR A 76 -2.14 -10.00 -3.96
CA TYR A 76 -1.02 -9.54 -4.77
C TYR A 76 -0.13 -8.57 -4.01
N CYS A 77 -0.72 -7.60 -3.32
CA CYS A 77 0.04 -6.64 -2.53
C CYS A 77 0.77 -7.34 -1.39
N ALA A 78 0.13 -8.30 -0.73
CA ALA A 78 0.76 -9.04 0.36
C ALA A 78 1.97 -9.83 -0.16
N LYS A 79 1.79 -10.63 -1.22
CA LYS A 79 2.86 -11.43 -1.82
C LYS A 79 4.04 -10.59 -2.31
N LYS A 80 3.77 -9.40 -2.86
CA LYS A 80 4.80 -8.58 -3.50
C LYS A 80 5.45 -7.55 -2.58
N TYR A 81 4.71 -7.06 -1.58
CA TYR A 81 5.10 -5.88 -0.80
C TYR A 81 5.07 -6.10 0.72
N ALA A 82 4.81 -7.32 1.22
CA ALA A 82 4.90 -7.60 2.65
C ALA A 82 6.35 -7.53 3.15
N ASP A 83 7.32 -8.00 2.36
CA ASP A 83 8.74 -7.93 2.69
C ASP A 83 9.31 -6.55 2.32
N VAL A 84 9.44 -5.69 3.32
CA VAL A 84 9.96 -4.32 3.16
C VAL A 84 10.86 -3.92 4.33
N SER A 85 11.92 -3.16 4.04
CA SER A 85 12.75 -2.57 5.08
C SER A 85 11.95 -1.55 5.88
N LEU A 86 11.75 -1.84 7.16
CA LEU A 86 11.09 -0.94 8.11
C LEU A 86 11.98 0.23 8.54
N LYS A 87 13.27 0.21 8.18
CA LYS A 87 14.22 1.26 8.52
C LYS A 87 14.58 2.09 7.28
N PRO A 88 14.60 3.43 7.39
CA PRO A 88 15.07 4.30 6.32
C PRO A 88 16.57 4.15 6.10
N THR A 89 17.01 4.38 4.86
CA THR A 89 18.43 4.40 4.51
C THR A 89 19.12 5.64 5.09
N LYS A 90 20.45 5.55 5.29
CA LYS A 90 21.25 6.69 5.77
C LYS A 90 21.14 7.92 4.85
N ILE A 91 21.07 7.69 3.54
CA ILE A 91 20.94 8.75 2.52
C ILE A 91 19.61 9.49 2.70
N LEU A 92 18.50 8.75 2.84
CA LEU A 92 17.18 9.34 3.03
C LEU A 92 17.11 10.17 4.31
N ARG A 93 17.67 9.65 5.43
CA ARG A 93 17.75 10.41 6.69
C ARG A 93 18.48 11.73 6.51
N ARG A 94 19.63 11.73 5.82
CA ARG A 94 20.41 12.95 5.57
C ARG A 94 19.64 13.97 4.71
N GLN A 95 18.96 13.51 3.66
CA GLN A 95 18.15 14.39 2.81
C GLN A 95 17.04 15.08 3.61
N PHE A 96 16.34 14.33 4.46
CA PHE A 96 15.28 14.89 5.30
C PHE A 96 15.79 15.76 6.44
N GLN A 97 17.00 15.51 6.96
CA GLN A 97 17.64 16.40 7.93
C GLN A 97 17.89 17.78 7.32
N ILE A 98 18.44 17.85 6.11
CA ILE A 98 18.65 19.11 5.37
C ILE A 98 17.33 19.84 5.11
N LEU A 99 16.27 19.08 4.75
CA LEU A 99 14.93 19.65 4.57
C LEU A 99 14.42 20.31 5.85
N LEU A 100 14.61 19.65 7.00
CA LEU A 100 14.17 20.13 8.31
C LEU A 100 15.01 21.30 8.86
N GLU A 101 16.28 21.39 8.49
CA GLU A 101 17.11 22.58 8.79
C GLU A 101 16.54 23.83 8.10
N ARG A 102 16.04 23.69 6.86
CA ARG A 102 15.44 24.79 6.10
C ARG A 102 13.99 25.07 6.51
N PHE A 103 13.24 24.02 6.83
CA PHE A 103 11.83 24.08 7.20
C PHE A 103 11.60 23.35 8.53
N PRO A 104 11.98 23.98 9.65
CA PRO A 104 11.89 23.34 10.96
C PRO A 104 10.44 23.07 11.36
N LEU A 105 10.25 21.99 12.12
CA LEU A 105 9.00 21.71 12.82
C LEU A 105 8.94 22.63 14.04
N LYS A 106 8.18 23.72 13.93
CA LYS A 106 8.10 24.74 14.99
C LYS A 106 7.36 24.23 16.22
N ASP A 107 6.39 23.35 16.01
CA ASP A 107 5.53 22.82 17.05
C ASP A 107 5.93 21.37 17.36
N SER A 108 5.97 21.03 18.65
CA SER A 108 6.27 19.67 19.13
C SER A 108 5.20 18.63 18.82
N VAL A 109 4.07 19.05 18.24
CA VAL A 109 2.96 18.17 17.85
C VAL A 109 3.19 17.45 16.53
N TRP A 110 4.15 17.92 15.71
CA TRP A 110 4.46 17.30 14.43
C TRP A 110 5.64 16.36 14.54
N GLU A 111 5.44 15.12 14.12
CA GLU A 111 6.45 14.07 14.09
C GLU A 111 6.78 13.63 12.67
N GLN A 112 8.03 13.24 12.45
CA GLN A 112 8.47 12.66 11.19
C GLN A 112 8.34 11.13 11.24
N ILE A 113 7.54 10.56 10.34
CA ILE A 113 7.26 9.12 10.27
C ILE A 113 7.78 8.55 8.96
N TYR A 114 8.52 7.43 9.04
CA TYR A 114 9.00 6.72 7.85
C TYR A 114 7.89 5.87 7.25
N GLU A 115 7.68 5.97 5.94
CA GLU A 115 6.75 5.14 5.17
C GLU A 115 7.53 4.13 4.31
N PRO A 116 7.56 2.84 4.70
CA PRO A 116 8.35 1.81 4.02
C PRO A 116 7.94 1.60 2.57
N GLY A 117 6.64 1.64 2.26
CA GLY A 117 6.15 1.34 0.91
C GLY A 117 6.60 2.33 -0.16
N LEU A 118 6.85 3.58 0.23
CA LEU A 118 7.36 4.64 -0.65
C LEU A 118 8.83 4.97 -0.40
N LYS A 119 9.44 4.38 0.64
CA LYS A 119 10.80 4.68 1.09
C LYS A 119 11.04 6.19 1.27
N THR A 120 10.07 6.87 1.88
CA THR A 120 10.09 8.31 2.15
C THR A 120 9.61 8.59 3.57
N PHE A 121 9.72 9.83 4.03
CA PHE A 121 9.05 10.26 5.25
C PHE A 121 7.81 11.09 4.92
N TYR A 122 6.86 11.07 5.85
CA TYR A 122 5.77 12.04 5.95
C TYR A 122 5.76 12.62 7.37
N PHE A 123 4.92 13.63 7.56
CA PHE A 123 4.76 14.33 8.82
C PHE A 123 3.36 14.08 9.35
N TRP A 124 3.27 13.79 10.64
CA TRP A 124 2.02 13.48 11.32
C TRP A 124 1.86 14.41 12.52
N ASN A 125 0.69 15.01 12.64
CA ASN A 125 0.29 15.79 13.80
C ASN A 125 -0.36 14.86 14.82
N THR A 126 0.29 14.64 15.95
CA THR A 126 -0.16 13.70 16.99
C THR A 126 -1.41 14.15 17.73
N VAL A 127 -1.79 15.43 17.63
CA VAL A 127 -2.96 16.01 18.30
C VAL A 127 -4.18 16.03 17.38
N THR A 128 -4.02 16.53 16.16
CA THR A 128 -5.14 16.66 15.20
C THR A 128 -5.31 15.46 14.29
N ASP A 129 -4.35 14.52 14.34
CA ASP A 129 -4.24 13.37 13.44
C ASP A 129 -4.21 13.77 11.96
N GLN A 130 -3.62 14.92 11.66
CA GLN A 130 -3.40 15.39 10.30
C GLN A 130 -2.05 14.91 9.76
N VAL A 131 -1.94 14.76 8.44
CA VAL A 131 -0.72 14.31 7.76
C VAL A 131 -0.33 15.24 6.60
N SER A 132 0.97 15.29 6.31
CA SER A 132 1.55 16.03 5.17
C SER A 132 2.81 15.33 4.65
N TRP A 133 3.08 15.41 3.34
CA TRP A 133 4.32 14.88 2.75
C TRP A 133 5.53 15.82 2.92
N LEU A 134 5.28 17.09 3.23
CA LEU A 134 6.29 18.11 3.50
C LEU A 134 6.13 18.65 4.92
N PRO A 135 7.19 19.20 5.54
CA PRO A 135 7.06 19.85 6.84
C PRO A 135 5.95 20.90 6.79
N PRO A 136 5.11 21.05 7.82
CA PRO A 136 3.99 22.00 7.83
C PRO A 136 4.44 23.47 7.66
N SER A 137 5.71 23.79 7.93
CA SER A 137 6.31 25.11 7.69
C SER A 137 6.69 25.37 6.22
N HIS A 138 6.67 24.33 5.37
CA HIS A 138 6.96 24.45 3.95
C HIS A 138 5.77 25.07 3.21
N PRO A 139 5.98 26.04 2.28
CA PRO A 139 4.89 26.74 1.59
C PRO A 139 3.98 25.81 0.78
N ASP A 140 4.56 24.79 0.13
CA ASP A 140 3.80 23.79 -0.65
C ASP A 140 3.24 22.63 0.19
N ALA A 141 3.31 22.69 1.52
CA ALA A 141 2.78 21.64 2.38
C ALA A 141 1.25 21.56 2.25
N LYS A 142 0.75 20.36 1.96
CA LYS A 142 -0.69 20.08 1.88
C LYS A 142 -1.09 19.21 3.05
N ILE A 143 -1.70 19.84 4.05
CA ILE A 143 -2.18 19.16 5.25
C ILE A 143 -3.55 18.54 4.97
N SER A 144 -3.72 17.27 5.31
CA SER A 144 -4.95 16.51 5.10
C SER A 144 -5.19 15.51 6.22
N LEU A 145 -6.36 14.85 6.23
CA LEU A 145 -6.57 13.66 7.05
C LEU A 145 -5.83 12.45 6.45
N PRO A 146 -5.42 11.48 7.27
CA PRO A 146 -4.78 10.26 6.78
C PRO A 146 -5.73 9.48 5.86
N ALA A 147 -5.14 8.75 4.91
CA ALA A 147 -5.89 8.01 3.91
C ALA A 147 -6.90 7.02 4.52
N GLU A 148 -6.59 6.43 5.69
CA GLU A 148 -7.47 5.53 6.43
C GLU A 148 -8.75 6.22 6.92
N LYS A 149 -8.64 7.43 7.48
CA LYS A 149 -9.81 8.22 7.87
C LYS A 149 -10.63 8.65 6.67
N LEU A 150 -9.97 9.05 5.58
CA LEU A 150 -10.65 9.42 4.34
C LEU A 150 -11.42 8.24 3.74
N ARG A 151 -10.85 7.02 3.74
CA ARG A 151 -11.55 5.78 3.35
C ARG A 151 -12.77 5.51 4.21
N SER A 152 -12.61 5.65 5.53
CA SER A 152 -13.70 5.43 6.49
C SER A 152 -14.86 6.38 6.20
N ASN A 153 -14.57 7.66 5.95
CA ASN A 153 -15.59 8.65 5.60
C ASN A 153 -16.33 8.27 4.31
N LEU A 154 -15.64 7.79 3.28
CA LEU A 154 -16.28 7.35 2.02
C LEU A 154 -17.22 6.15 2.23
N ARG A 155 -16.89 5.23 3.13
CA ARG A 155 -17.72 4.05 3.43
C ARG A 155 -18.99 4.36 4.21
N ILE A 156 -19.05 5.50 4.91
CA ILE A 156 -20.25 5.91 5.67
C ILE A 156 -21.37 6.41 4.75
N PHE A 157 -21.03 6.86 3.53
CA PHE A 157 -21.99 7.44 2.59
C PHE A 157 -22.39 6.50 1.45
N LEU A 158 -22.00 5.22 1.50
CA LEU A 158 -22.35 4.17 0.53
C LEU A 158 -23.13 3.06 1.24
#